data_AF-A0A7S0XC97-F1
#
_entry.id   AF-A0A7S0XC97-F1
#
_cell.length_a   1.000
_cell.length_b   1.000
_cell.length_c   1.000
_cell.angle_alpha   90.00
_cell.angle_beta   90.00
_cell.angle_gamma   90.00
#
_symmetry.space_group_name_H-M   'P 1'
#
loop_
_entity.id
_entity.type
_entity.pdbx_description
1 polymer ?
#
loop_
_entity_poly.entity_id
_entity_poly.type
_entity_poly.pdbx_seq_one_letter_code
_entity_poly.pdbx_strand_id
1 'polypeptide(L)'
;ENLISISNNINNKHEVLYESTITRSTIYLLGRYNKYSRDIPQSPWIIDDERKGRYSVEEIINDAIHNIIQSKVCRLHGCGREDIDVRCLGNGRPFVLELIDCIHEASPENLLKITQYIKDKQGLNMLGDIDISNLIKVNKTTWENMQNVAEEKKKAYSCLVWSDGIITLDKLKQLEQMSSSLTGISIDEEGRRCLEIIQKTPLRVLHRRSLISRKRYIYDINTILINPHFFIMKLITSAGAYVKEFVHGDIGRTEPSISAILDSQTDILQLDVIGLFDQFDGGYDHDEFINNYNNNTSNDTNALSW
;
A
#
# COMPACT_ATOMS: atom_id res chain seq x y z
N GLU A 1 -36.31 10.65 0.37
CA GLU A 1 -37.60 11.27 0.76
C GLU A 1 -37.29 12.53 1.53
N ASN A 2 -37.57 13.70 0.95
CA ASN A 2 -37.30 14.99 1.61
C ASN A 2 -38.54 15.39 2.41
N LEU A 3 -38.48 15.24 3.72
CA LEU A 3 -39.49 15.77 4.64
C LEU A 3 -39.17 17.23 4.94
N ILE A 4 -40.00 18.13 4.42
CA ILE A 4 -40.01 19.54 4.79
C ILE A 4 -41.20 19.74 5.73
N SER A 5 -40.93 20.04 7.00
CA SER A 5 -41.94 20.55 7.93
C SER A 5 -41.66 22.03 8.20
N ILE A 6 -42.66 22.88 7.96
CA ILE A 6 -42.61 24.31 8.28
C ILE A 6 -43.81 24.59 9.17
N SER A 7 -43.57 24.98 10.42
CA SER A 7 -44.59 25.51 11.31
C SER A 7 -44.41 27.03 11.43
N ASN A 8 -45.46 27.77 11.10
CA ASN A 8 -45.48 29.23 11.19
C ASN A 8 -46.32 29.70 12.36
N ASN A 9 -45.72 30.57 13.16
CA ASN A 9 -46.43 31.59 13.91
C ASN A 9 -45.41 32.67 14.24
N ILE A 10 -45.61 33.92 13.80
CA ILE A 10 -45.23 35.17 14.49
C ILE A 10 -45.62 36.37 13.62
N ASN A 11 -46.46 37.23 14.19
CA ASN A 11 -46.62 38.64 13.82
C ASN A 11 -45.46 39.44 14.42
N ASN A 12 -44.49 39.88 13.62
CA ASN A 12 -43.64 41.06 13.88
C ASN A 12 -42.77 41.41 12.66
N LYS A 13 -42.73 42.70 12.27
CA LYS A 13 -41.94 43.22 11.14
C LYS A 13 -40.46 43.35 11.51
N HIS A 14 -39.75 42.22 11.55
CA HIS A 14 -38.30 42.17 11.44
C HIS A 14 -37.94 41.25 10.27
N GLU A 15 -37.07 41.70 9.36
CA GLU A 15 -36.51 40.81 8.34
C GLU A 15 -35.70 39.72 9.04
N VAL A 16 -36.13 38.47 8.90
CA VAL A 16 -35.40 37.30 9.37
C VAL A 16 -34.69 36.71 8.16
N LEU A 17 -33.37 36.77 8.16
CA LEU A 17 -32.54 36.04 7.21
C LEU A 17 -32.56 34.56 7.58
N TYR A 18 -33.08 33.73 6.69
CA TYR A 18 -32.98 32.28 6.78
C TYR A 18 -31.93 31.79 5.80
N GLU A 19 -31.00 30.97 6.29
CA GLU A 19 -30.05 30.23 5.45
C GLU A 19 -30.49 28.76 5.41
N SER A 20 -30.63 28.21 4.21
CA SER A 20 -30.92 26.79 4.00
C SER A 20 -29.84 26.18 3.12
N THR A 21 -29.24 25.06 3.54
CA THR A 21 -28.22 24.34 2.76
C THR A 21 -28.80 23.02 2.25
N ILE A 22 -28.55 22.71 0.98
CA ILE A 22 -28.85 21.41 0.38
C ILE A 22 -27.52 20.69 0.12
N THR A 23 -27.40 19.46 0.60
CA THR A 23 -26.22 18.61 0.39
C THR A 23 -26.62 17.27 -0.21
N ARG A 24 -25.76 16.68 -1.02
CA ARG A 24 -25.95 15.30 -1.51
C ARG A 24 -25.30 14.28 -0.59
N SER A 25 -25.85 13.07 -0.58
CA SER A 25 -25.31 11.95 0.20
C SER A 25 -23.87 11.61 -0.20
N THR A 26 -23.05 11.27 0.79
CA THR A 26 -21.69 10.79 0.58
C THR A 26 -21.66 9.52 -0.27
N ILE A 27 -20.75 9.45 -1.22
CA ILE A 27 -20.48 8.27 -2.05
C ILE A 27 -19.16 7.65 -1.60
N TYR A 28 -19.11 6.32 -1.49
CA TYR A 28 -17.89 5.58 -1.23
C TYR A 28 -17.52 4.75 -2.46
N LEU A 29 -16.27 4.86 -2.90
CA LEU A 29 -15.72 4.08 -4.02
C LEU A 29 -14.54 3.25 -3.52
N LEU A 30 -14.58 1.93 -3.71
CA LEU A 30 -13.44 1.05 -3.52
C LEU A 30 -12.67 0.97 -4.83
N GLY A 31 -11.35 0.97 -4.79
CA GLY A 31 -10.49 0.68 -5.94
C GLY A 31 -9.13 0.18 -5.49
N ARG A 32 -8.25 -0.09 -6.46
CA ARG A 32 -6.83 -0.39 -6.20
C ARG A 32 -5.95 0.57 -6.98
N TYR A 33 -4.86 1.02 -6.38
CA TYR A 33 -3.88 1.85 -7.08
C TYR A 33 -2.56 1.10 -7.26
N ASN A 34 -1.97 1.23 -8.44
CA ASN A 34 -0.57 0.95 -8.67
C ASN A 34 0.20 2.28 -8.60
N LYS A 35 1.36 2.26 -7.95
CA LYS A 35 2.25 3.41 -7.83
C LYS A 35 3.59 3.05 -8.44
N TYR A 36 3.93 3.67 -9.56
CA TYR A 36 5.17 3.41 -10.30
C TYR A 36 6.30 4.36 -9.88
N SER A 37 5.93 5.53 -9.36
CA SER A 37 6.86 6.57 -8.93
C SER A 37 7.51 6.28 -7.58
N ARG A 38 8.78 6.69 -7.42
CA ARG A 38 9.51 6.71 -6.13
C ARG A 38 9.57 8.11 -5.51
N ASP A 39 8.87 9.08 -6.09
CA ASP A 39 9.01 10.50 -5.73
C ASP A 39 7.70 11.14 -5.20
N ILE A 40 6.62 10.36 -5.14
CA ILE A 40 5.33 10.85 -4.63
C ILE A 40 4.89 10.12 -3.35
N PRO A 41 4.30 10.83 -2.37
CA PRO A 41 3.64 10.21 -1.23
C PRO A 41 2.25 9.67 -1.61
N GLN A 42 1.66 8.82 -0.76
CA GLN A 42 0.27 8.37 -0.94
C GLN A 42 -0.75 9.50 -0.67
N SER A 43 -0.53 10.31 0.36
CA SER A 43 -1.36 11.48 0.72
C SER A 43 -0.54 12.77 0.63
N PRO A 44 -1.16 13.96 0.51
CA PRO A 44 -0.47 15.25 0.47
C PRO A 44 0.58 15.36 1.58
N TRP A 45 1.80 15.77 1.21
CA TRP A 45 2.89 15.95 2.17
C TRP A 45 3.10 17.44 2.41
N ILE A 46 2.65 17.90 3.57
CA ILE A 46 2.71 19.30 3.99
C ILE A 46 3.47 19.35 5.31
N ILE A 47 4.48 20.21 5.41
CA ILE A 47 5.27 20.46 6.63
C ILE A 47 5.28 21.97 6.83
N ASP A 48 4.86 22.45 8.00
CA ASP A 48 4.80 23.88 8.34
C ASP A 48 4.06 24.70 7.25
N ASP A 49 2.89 24.19 6.84
CA ASP A 49 2.04 24.73 5.76
C ASP A 49 2.68 24.78 4.35
N GLU A 50 3.90 24.27 4.19
CA GLU A 50 4.55 24.15 2.89
C GLU A 50 4.38 22.76 2.29
N ARG A 51 3.90 22.72 1.05
CA ARG A 51 3.87 21.50 0.23
C ARG A 51 5.28 21.00 -0.06
N LYS A 52 5.51 19.71 0.23
CA LYS A 52 6.73 18.97 -0.12
C LYS A 52 6.41 17.97 -1.23
N GLY A 53 7.27 17.92 -2.25
CA GLY A 53 7.02 17.14 -3.47
C GLY A 53 5.97 17.79 -4.38
N ARG A 54 5.60 17.08 -5.46
CA ARG A 54 4.75 17.62 -6.53
C ARG A 54 3.26 17.48 -6.16
N TYR A 55 2.82 16.25 -6.04
CA TYR A 55 1.46 15.81 -5.72
C TYR A 55 1.54 14.44 -5.06
N SER A 56 0.41 13.91 -4.58
CA SER A 56 0.28 12.57 -4.04
C SER A 56 -0.59 11.65 -4.90
N VAL A 57 -0.59 10.35 -4.59
CA VAL A 57 -1.54 9.38 -5.16
C VAL A 57 -2.98 9.86 -5.00
N GLU A 58 -3.34 10.30 -3.79
CA GLU A 58 -4.64 10.88 -3.48
C GLU A 58 -4.99 12.07 -4.38
N GLU A 59 -4.07 13.00 -4.62
CA GLU A 59 -4.35 14.19 -5.42
C GLU A 59 -4.55 13.87 -6.90
N ILE A 60 -3.79 12.92 -7.44
CA ILE A 60 -3.98 12.45 -8.81
C ILE A 60 -5.38 11.86 -8.98
N ILE A 61 -5.81 11.03 -8.03
CA ILE A 61 -7.15 10.43 -8.06
C ILE A 61 -8.23 11.51 -7.87
N ASN A 62 -8.01 12.46 -6.95
CA ASN A 62 -8.93 13.57 -6.70
C ASN A 62 -9.12 14.45 -7.94
N ASP A 63 -8.06 14.70 -8.73
CA ASP A 63 -8.14 15.44 -9.99
C ASP A 63 -9.07 14.74 -10.99
N ALA A 64 -8.93 13.43 -11.17
CA ALA A 64 -9.82 12.65 -12.04
C ALA A 64 -11.28 12.65 -11.55
N ILE A 65 -11.50 12.50 -10.24
CA ILE A 65 -12.83 12.58 -9.62
C ILE A 65 -13.46 13.95 -9.83
N HIS A 66 -12.68 15.02 -9.67
CA HIS A 66 -13.16 16.38 -9.84
C HIS A 66 -13.61 16.64 -11.28
N ASN A 67 -12.83 16.19 -12.27
CA ASN A 67 -13.15 16.41 -13.68
C ASN A 67 -14.37 15.62 -14.18
N ILE A 68 -14.66 14.45 -13.60
CA ILE A 68 -15.76 13.58 -14.08
C ILE A 68 -17.01 13.65 -13.20
N ILE A 69 -16.85 13.57 -11.87
CA ILE A 69 -17.96 13.49 -10.91
C ILE A 69 -18.20 14.82 -10.18
N GLN A 70 -17.22 15.74 -10.20
CA GLN A 70 -17.28 17.05 -9.56
C GLN A 70 -17.67 16.95 -8.08
N SER A 71 -16.92 16.14 -7.33
CA SER A 71 -17.04 16.09 -5.87
C SER A 71 -16.46 17.36 -5.24
N LYS A 72 -17.12 17.88 -4.19
CA LYS A 72 -16.62 19.01 -3.39
C LYS A 72 -15.45 18.60 -2.51
N VAL A 73 -15.49 17.39 -1.94
CA VAL A 73 -14.41 16.84 -1.12
C VAL A 73 -14.21 15.39 -1.49
N CYS A 74 -12.98 15.02 -1.82
CA CYS A 74 -12.57 13.64 -2.04
C CYS A 74 -11.44 13.31 -1.07
N ARG A 75 -11.62 12.28 -0.25
CA ARG A 75 -10.61 11.79 0.70
C ARG A 75 -10.23 10.36 0.37
N LEU A 76 -8.93 10.09 0.31
CA LEU A 76 -8.43 8.73 0.11
C LEU A 76 -8.12 8.07 1.45
N HIS A 77 -8.77 6.93 1.68
CA HIS A 77 -8.46 6.02 2.77
C HIS A 77 -7.73 4.81 2.19
N GLY A 78 -6.47 4.57 2.54
CA GLY A 78 -5.67 3.46 2.02
C GLY A 78 -5.68 2.24 2.94
N CYS A 79 -5.71 1.02 2.37
CA CYS A 79 -5.49 -0.23 3.10
C CYS A 79 -3.99 -0.40 3.41
N GLY A 80 -3.50 0.39 4.37
CA GLY A 80 -2.08 0.58 4.63
C GLY A 80 -1.44 1.62 3.71
N ARG A 81 -0.10 1.70 3.76
CA ARG A 81 0.69 2.70 3.03
C ARG A 81 2.12 2.20 2.79
N GLU A 82 2.74 2.71 1.73
CA GLU A 82 4.17 2.58 1.45
C GLU A 82 4.92 3.92 1.59
N ASP A 83 6.24 3.86 1.80
CA ASP A 83 7.09 5.05 1.82
C ASP A 83 7.13 5.74 0.44
N ILE A 84 7.61 6.99 0.40
CA ILE A 84 7.67 7.79 -0.84
C ILE A 84 8.52 7.09 -1.91
N ASP A 85 9.64 6.51 -1.50
CA ASP A 85 10.62 5.81 -2.34
C ASP A 85 10.22 4.38 -2.74
N VAL A 86 9.04 3.91 -2.33
CA VAL A 86 8.56 2.54 -2.57
C VAL A 86 7.49 2.53 -3.66
N ARG A 87 7.62 1.62 -4.64
CA ARG A 87 6.58 1.37 -5.65
C ARG A 87 5.50 0.43 -5.08
N CYS A 88 4.28 0.55 -5.60
CA CYS A 88 3.21 -0.41 -5.35
C CYS A 88 2.76 -1.03 -6.68
N LEU A 89 3.25 -2.24 -6.94
CA LEU A 89 3.06 -2.98 -8.19
C LEU A 89 2.06 -4.12 -7.99
N GLY A 90 2.08 -5.11 -8.88
CA GLY A 90 1.20 -6.27 -8.83
C GLY A 90 -0.28 -5.87 -8.89
N ASN A 91 -1.09 -6.46 -8.02
CA ASN A 91 -2.52 -6.14 -7.92
C ASN A 91 -2.82 -4.74 -7.34
N GLY A 92 -1.80 -3.96 -6.94
CA GLY A 92 -2.01 -2.62 -6.39
C GLY A 92 -2.62 -2.62 -4.99
N ARG A 93 -2.60 -1.46 -4.34
CA ARG A 93 -3.12 -1.29 -2.97
C ARG A 93 -4.60 -0.92 -2.97
N PRO A 94 -5.44 -1.61 -2.18
CA PRO A 94 -6.83 -1.24 -2.04
C PRO A 94 -6.97 0.12 -1.34
N PHE A 95 -7.90 0.93 -1.79
CA PHE A 95 -8.28 2.20 -1.19
C PHE A 95 -9.79 2.41 -1.26
N VAL A 96 -10.32 3.21 -0.34
CA VAL A 96 -11.68 3.74 -0.41
C VAL A 96 -11.63 5.25 -0.55
N LEU A 97 -12.35 5.80 -1.53
CA LEU A 97 -12.62 7.23 -1.63
C LEU A 97 -13.91 7.57 -0.90
N GLU A 98 -13.86 8.58 -0.04
CA GLU A 98 -15.04 9.24 0.51
C GLU A 98 -15.29 10.52 -0.29
N LEU A 99 -16.40 10.55 -1.04
CA LEU A 99 -16.79 11.66 -1.88
C LEU A 99 -17.99 12.40 -1.29
N ILE A 100 -17.84 13.70 -1.03
CA ILE A 100 -18.90 14.54 -0.45
C ILE A 100 -19.44 15.49 -1.51
N ASP A 101 -20.77 15.61 -1.55
CA ASP A 101 -21.51 16.56 -2.37
C ASP A 101 -21.15 16.50 -3.87
N CYS A 102 -21.20 15.29 -4.45
CA CYS A 102 -20.92 15.04 -5.86
C CYS A 102 -22.03 15.56 -6.77
N ILE A 103 -21.70 16.40 -7.75
CA ILE A 103 -22.70 16.94 -8.68
C ILE A 103 -23.23 15.83 -9.61
N HIS A 104 -22.35 14.96 -10.09
CA HIS A 104 -22.72 13.83 -10.96
C HIS A 104 -22.73 12.50 -10.20
N GLU A 105 -23.43 11.50 -10.75
CA GLU A 105 -23.50 10.18 -10.15
C GLU A 105 -22.22 9.38 -10.39
N ALA A 106 -21.87 8.51 -9.44
CA ALA A 106 -20.88 7.46 -9.62
C ALA A 106 -21.47 6.27 -10.39
N SER A 107 -21.92 6.51 -11.63
CA SER A 107 -22.40 5.48 -12.54
C SER A 107 -21.24 4.64 -13.10
N PRO A 108 -21.48 3.40 -13.55
CA PRO A 108 -20.43 2.58 -14.17
C PRO A 108 -19.68 3.29 -15.31
N GLU A 109 -20.38 4.10 -16.11
CA GLU A 109 -19.79 4.91 -17.18
C GLU A 109 -18.81 5.96 -16.63
N ASN A 110 -19.21 6.69 -15.59
CA ASN A 110 -18.33 7.69 -14.97
C ASN A 110 -17.13 7.05 -14.27
N LEU A 111 -17.31 5.90 -13.62
CA LEU A 111 -16.21 5.13 -13.03
C LEU A 111 -15.21 4.68 -14.09
N LEU A 112 -15.68 4.22 -15.26
CA LEU A 112 -14.82 3.88 -16.38
C LEU A 112 -14.06 5.11 -16.91
N LYS A 113 -14.73 6.26 -17.04
CA LYS A 113 -14.08 7.52 -17.45
C LYS A 113 -13.00 7.96 -16.47
N ILE A 114 -13.20 7.81 -15.16
CA ILE A 114 -12.20 8.13 -14.15
C ILE A 114 -10.97 7.23 -14.31
N THR A 115 -11.16 5.92 -14.40
CA THR A 115 -10.06 4.97 -14.63
C THR A 115 -9.32 5.28 -15.93
N GLN A 116 -10.05 5.58 -17.01
CA GLN A 116 -9.46 5.91 -18.30
C GLN A 116 -8.69 7.24 -18.28
N TYR A 117 -9.20 8.27 -17.59
CA TYR A 117 -8.51 9.55 -17.42
C TYR A 117 -7.13 9.38 -16.77
N ILE A 118 -7.05 8.55 -15.73
CA ILE A 118 -5.78 8.23 -15.05
C ILE A 118 -4.87 7.42 -15.97
N LYS A 119 -5.40 6.37 -16.62
CA LYS A 119 -4.64 5.49 -17.53
C LYS A 119 -4.06 6.23 -18.73
N ASP A 120 -4.79 7.20 -19.27
CA ASP A 120 -4.36 8.07 -20.37
C ASP A 120 -3.41 9.18 -19.92
N LYS A 121 -2.98 9.16 -18.65
CA LYS A 121 -2.01 10.11 -18.07
C LYS A 121 -2.49 11.56 -18.20
N GLN A 122 -3.77 11.80 -17.92
CA GLN A 122 -4.34 13.14 -17.98
C GLN A 122 -4.12 13.90 -16.67
N GLY A 123 -4.25 15.23 -16.74
CA GLY A 123 -4.18 16.13 -15.59
C GLY A 123 -2.91 15.97 -14.76
N LEU A 124 -3.07 15.79 -13.45
CA LEU A 124 -1.94 15.59 -12.53
C LEU A 124 -1.16 14.30 -12.80
N ASN A 125 -1.74 13.31 -13.49
CA ASN A 125 -1.04 12.05 -13.81
C ASN A 125 -0.18 12.10 -15.08
N MET A 126 0.22 13.28 -15.57
CA MET A 126 0.92 13.40 -16.86
C MET A 126 2.23 12.60 -16.99
N LEU A 127 2.89 12.31 -15.87
CA LEU A 127 4.08 11.45 -15.87
C LEU A 127 3.76 9.95 -15.81
N GLY A 128 2.48 9.57 -15.62
CA GLY A 128 2.06 8.19 -15.39
C GLY A 128 2.59 7.64 -14.07
N ASP A 129 2.53 8.45 -13.00
CA ASP A 129 3.06 8.06 -11.69
C ASP A 129 2.21 6.95 -11.03
N ILE A 130 0.92 6.86 -11.40
CA ILE A 130 -0.01 5.83 -10.92
C ILE A 130 -0.92 5.27 -12.03
N ASP A 131 -1.54 4.12 -11.76
CA ASP A 131 -2.75 3.64 -12.42
C ASP A 131 -3.77 3.19 -11.35
N ILE A 132 -5.04 3.08 -11.72
CA ILE A 132 -6.08 2.54 -10.83
C ILE A 132 -6.89 1.44 -11.51
N SER A 133 -7.44 0.53 -10.70
CA SER A 133 -8.27 -0.57 -11.17
C SER A 133 -9.40 -0.87 -10.18
N ASN A 134 -10.36 -1.68 -10.64
CA ASN A 134 -11.45 -2.22 -9.83
C ASN A 134 -12.26 -1.16 -9.08
N LEU A 135 -12.46 0.01 -9.70
CA LEU A 135 -13.20 1.11 -9.10
C LEU A 135 -14.70 0.80 -9.08
N ILE A 136 -15.25 0.53 -7.89
CA ILE A 136 -16.65 0.15 -7.69
C ILE A 136 -17.28 0.94 -6.55
N LYS A 137 -18.60 1.16 -6.62
CA LYS A 137 -19.35 1.78 -5.53
C LYS A 137 -19.53 0.81 -4.37
N VAL A 138 -19.24 1.26 -3.16
CA VAL A 138 -19.38 0.48 -1.92
C VAL A 138 -20.16 1.26 -0.87
N ASN A 139 -20.42 0.63 0.28
CA ASN A 139 -21.03 1.29 1.43
C ASN A 139 -19.94 1.77 2.41
N LYS A 140 -20.36 2.51 3.44
CA LYS A 140 -19.45 3.04 4.47
C LYS A 140 -18.73 1.93 5.25
N THR A 141 -19.35 0.77 5.46
CA THR A 141 -18.77 -0.29 6.30
C THR A 141 -17.55 -0.95 5.65
N THR A 142 -17.43 -0.90 4.31
CA THR A 142 -16.21 -1.32 3.61
C THR A 142 -14.98 -0.54 4.08
N TRP A 143 -15.11 0.77 4.31
CA TRP A 143 -14.03 1.58 4.88
C TRP A 143 -13.70 1.11 6.30
N GLU A 144 -14.69 1.01 7.18
CA GLU A 144 -14.48 0.64 8.59
C GLU A 144 -13.73 -0.69 8.75
N ASN A 145 -13.91 -1.64 7.83
CA ASN A 145 -13.21 -2.93 7.84
C ASN A 145 -11.78 -2.88 7.29
N MET A 146 -11.41 -1.87 6.50
CA MET A 146 -10.16 -1.84 5.75
C MET A 146 -8.91 -1.70 6.63
N GLN A 147 -9.02 -0.99 7.76
CA GLN A 147 -7.91 -0.84 8.70
C GLN A 147 -7.52 -2.19 9.33
N ASN A 148 -8.50 -2.98 9.75
CA ASN A 148 -8.27 -4.32 10.31
C ASN A 148 -7.59 -5.22 9.26
N VAL A 149 -8.06 -5.18 8.01
CA VAL A 149 -7.45 -5.94 6.90
C VAL A 149 -5.99 -5.53 6.69
N ALA A 150 -5.68 -4.23 6.73
CA ALA A 150 -4.31 -3.74 6.58
C ALA A 150 -3.37 -4.28 7.67
N GLU A 151 -3.89 -4.48 8.88
CA GLU A 151 -3.16 -4.92 10.08
C GLU A 151 -3.04 -6.44 10.22
N GLU A 152 -3.85 -7.22 9.50
CA GLU A 152 -3.83 -8.69 9.56
C GLU A 152 -3.17 -9.32 8.33
N LYS A 153 -3.42 -8.76 7.14
CA LYS A 153 -3.09 -9.44 5.89
C LYS A 153 -1.61 -9.37 5.50
N LYS A 154 -1.13 -10.52 5.00
CA LYS A 154 0.22 -10.70 4.45
C LYS A 154 0.48 -9.74 3.30
N LYS A 155 1.76 -9.49 3.02
CA LYS A 155 2.21 -8.62 1.93
C LYS A 155 3.45 -9.21 1.28
N ALA A 156 3.55 -9.13 -0.04
CA ALA A 156 4.70 -9.57 -0.82
C ALA A 156 5.50 -8.37 -1.31
N TYR A 157 6.82 -8.47 -1.25
CA TYR A 157 7.75 -7.42 -1.64
C TYR A 157 8.86 -7.95 -2.55
N SER A 158 9.45 -7.05 -3.33
CA SER A 158 10.71 -7.25 -4.05
C SER A 158 11.66 -6.13 -3.66
N CYS A 159 12.92 -6.45 -3.38
CA CYS A 159 13.92 -5.45 -3.05
C CYS A 159 15.29 -5.77 -3.64
N LEU A 160 16.01 -4.70 -4.00
CA LEU A 160 17.43 -4.77 -4.38
C LEU A 160 18.26 -4.59 -3.12
N VAL A 161 19.01 -5.63 -2.76
CA VAL A 161 19.83 -5.66 -1.56
C VAL A 161 21.30 -5.57 -1.96
N TRP A 162 22.01 -4.65 -1.30
CA TRP A 162 23.46 -4.55 -1.34
C TRP A 162 24.07 -5.22 -0.10
N SER A 163 25.26 -5.78 -0.26
CA SER A 163 26.05 -6.39 0.81
C SER A 163 27.51 -5.96 0.70
N ASP A 164 28.14 -5.63 1.84
CA ASP A 164 29.57 -5.32 1.90
C ASP A 164 30.45 -6.56 1.71
N GLY A 165 29.97 -7.72 2.15
CA GLY A 165 30.61 -9.00 1.99
C GLY A 165 30.28 -9.65 0.65
N ILE A 166 31.03 -10.71 0.31
CA ILE A 166 30.74 -11.52 -0.87
C ILE A 166 29.54 -12.43 -0.56
N ILE A 167 28.50 -12.31 -1.38
CA ILE A 167 27.32 -13.17 -1.38
C ILE A 167 27.51 -14.30 -2.39
N THR A 168 27.36 -15.53 -1.89
CA THR A 168 27.39 -16.74 -2.69
C THR A 168 26.00 -17.33 -2.83
N LEU A 169 25.78 -18.14 -3.87
CA LEU A 169 24.53 -18.87 -4.05
C LEU A 169 24.20 -19.78 -2.86
N ASP A 170 25.21 -20.33 -2.18
CA ASP A 170 24.99 -21.19 -1.02
C ASP A 170 24.45 -20.41 0.19
N LYS A 171 24.97 -19.20 0.45
CA LYS A 171 24.43 -18.30 1.49
C LYS A 171 22.97 -17.95 1.19
N LEU A 172 22.66 -17.65 -0.08
CA LEU A 172 21.31 -17.32 -0.51
C LEU A 172 20.34 -18.50 -0.36
N LYS A 173 20.76 -19.71 -0.75
CA LYS A 173 19.95 -20.93 -0.56
C LYS A 173 19.67 -21.23 0.91
N GLN A 174 20.64 -20.98 1.80
CA GLN A 174 20.43 -21.11 3.24
C GLN A 174 19.38 -20.12 3.74
N LEU A 175 19.44 -18.86 3.30
CA LEU A 175 18.44 -17.85 3.61
C LEU A 175 17.03 -18.26 3.17
N GLU A 176 16.87 -18.74 1.93
CA GLU A 176 15.58 -19.21 1.40
C GLU A 176 15.01 -20.38 2.24
N GLN A 177 15.87 -21.32 2.63
CA GLN A 177 15.50 -22.45 3.49
C GLN A 177 15.00 -22.01 4.88
N MET A 178 15.48 -20.89 5.43
CA MET A 178 15.08 -20.44 6.76
C MET A 178 13.62 -19.96 6.84
N SER A 179 13.04 -19.53 5.72
CA SER A 179 11.66 -19.03 5.66
C SER A 179 10.67 -19.96 4.98
N SER A 180 11.13 -20.96 4.22
CA SER A 180 10.23 -21.75 3.35
C SER A 180 9.11 -22.47 4.12
N SER A 181 8.01 -22.77 3.43
CA SER A 181 6.89 -23.53 3.99
C SER A 181 7.25 -24.95 4.45
N LEU A 182 8.37 -25.51 3.97
CA LEU A 182 8.85 -26.85 4.31
C LEU A 182 9.89 -26.86 5.43
N THR A 183 10.80 -25.88 5.42
CA THR A 183 12.01 -25.86 6.26
C THR A 183 12.08 -24.66 7.20
N GLY A 184 11.04 -23.81 7.21
CA GLY A 184 10.95 -22.66 8.09
C GLY A 184 11.27 -23.04 9.54
N ILE A 185 12.16 -22.25 10.15
CA ILE A 185 12.78 -22.56 11.45
C ILE A 185 11.89 -22.22 12.64
N SER A 186 10.77 -21.53 12.39
CA SER A 186 9.77 -21.15 13.37
C SER A 186 8.37 -21.55 12.90
N ILE A 187 7.40 -21.48 13.81
CA ILE A 187 5.99 -21.73 13.54
C ILE A 187 5.21 -20.52 14.05
N ASP A 188 4.34 -19.96 13.20
CA ASP A 188 3.47 -18.85 13.61
C ASP A 188 2.24 -19.32 14.40
N GLU A 189 1.40 -18.39 14.83
CA GLU A 189 0.21 -18.66 15.64
C GLU A 189 -0.82 -19.57 14.93
N GLU A 190 -0.78 -19.65 13.60
CA GLU A 190 -1.67 -20.49 12.78
C GLU A 190 -1.03 -21.84 12.41
N GLY A 191 0.15 -22.16 12.96
CA GLY A 191 0.83 -23.44 12.70
C GLY A 191 1.66 -23.45 11.40
N ARG A 192 1.89 -22.31 10.77
CA ARG A 192 2.64 -22.21 9.50
C ARG A 192 4.13 -22.08 9.76
N ARG A 193 4.93 -22.82 9.01
CA ARG A 193 6.39 -22.66 9.00
C ARG A 193 6.77 -21.29 8.45
N CYS A 194 7.72 -20.64 9.11
CA CYS A 194 8.19 -19.30 8.78
C CYS A 194 9.53 -19.01 9.47
N LEU A 195 10.07 -17.81 9.23
CA LEU A 195 11.11 -17.19 10.04
C LEU A 195 10.46 -16.14 10.97
N GLU A 196 10.47 -16.39 12.29
CA GLU A 196 10.07 -15.38 13.28
C GLU A 196 11.18 -14.32 13.43
N ILE A 197 10.80 -13.05 13.39
CA ILE A 197 11.66 -11.91 13.68
C ILE A 197 11.03 -11.01 14.73
N ILE A 198 11.87 -10.36 15.54
CA ILE A 198 11.47 -9.36 16.52
C ILE A 198 11.93 -8.00 16.02
N GLN A 199 10.97 -7.10 15.79
CA GLN A 199 11.25 -5.74 15.34
C GLN A 199 10.88 -4.74 16.42
N LYS A 200 11.85 -3.97 16.90
CA LYS A 200 11.58 -2.72 17.61
C LYS A 200 11.07 -1.69 16.60
N THR A 201 10.28 -0.73 17.09
CA THR A 201 9.79 0.37 16.27
C THR A 201 10.99 1.09 15.63
N PRO A 202 11.06 1.19 14.27
CA PRO A 202 12.24 1.68 13.59
C PRO A 202 12.65 3.08 14.01
N LEU A 203 13.96 3.35 14.06
CA LEU A 203 14.49 4.67 14.45
C LEU A 203 13.85 5.81 13.64
N ARG A 204 13.76 5.65 12.31
CA ARG A 204 13.22 6.67 11.38
C ARG A 204 11.76 7.06 11.65
N VAL A 205 10.98 6.21 12.34
CA VAL A 205 9.56 6.49 12.66
C VAL A 205 9.31 6.76 14.15
N LEU A 206 10.33 6.70 15.02
CA LEU A 206 10.17 6.90 16.46
C LEU A 206 9.58 8.26 16.82
N HIS A 207 9.82 9.30 16.02
CA HIS A 207 9.25 10.62 16.23
C HIS A 207 7.72 10.67 16.07
N ARG A 208 7.09 9.63 15.50
CA ARG A 208 5.63 9.53 15.30
C ARG A 208 4.98 8.31 15.95
N ARG A 209 5.78 7.36 16.45
CA ARG A 209 5.31 6.05 16.90
C ARG A 209 5.93 5.68 18.23
N SER A 210 5.12 5.13 19.13
CA SER A 210 5.59 4.62 20.42
C SER A 210 6.65 3.54 20.24
N LEU A 211 7.68 3.59 21.08
CA LEU A 211 8.71 2.56 21.12
C LEU A 211 8.12 1.24 21.64
N ILE A 212 8.02 0.23 20.78
CA ILE A 212 7.55 -1.11 21.12
C ILE A 212 8.24 -2.16 20.23
N SER A 213 8.46 -3.35 20.79
CA SER A 213 8.92 -4.55 20.08
C SER A 213 7.74 -5.41 19.66
N ARG A 214 7.74 -5.91 18.43
CA ARG A 214 6.69 -6.80 17.92
C ARG A 214 7.29 -8.00 17.22
N LYS A 215 6.66 -9.16 17.40
CA LYS A 215 6.92 -10.34 16.57
C LYS A 215 6.35 -10.12 15.17
N ARG A 216 7.12 -10.52 14.17
CA ARG A 216 6.76 -10.52 12.75
C ARG A 216 7.25 -11.82 12.13
N TYR A 217 6.67 -12.18 11.00
CA TYR A 217 6.93 -13.45 10.34
C TYR A 217 7.31 -13.21 8.89
N ILE A 218 8.38 -13.87 8.44
CA ILE A 218 8.74 -13.97 7.04
C ILE A 218 8.35 -15.38 6.58
N TYR A 219 7.34 -15.44 5.72
CA TYR A 219 6.71 -16.68 5.28
C TYR A 219 7.40 -17.33 4.09
N ASP A 220 8.08 -16.52 3.29
CA ASP A 220 8.84 -17.01 2.15
C ASP A 220 9.90 -15.98 1.74
N ILE A 221 11.03 -16.46 1.25
CA ILE A 221 12.12 -15.68 0.69
C ILE A 221 12.61 -16.43 -0.54
N ASN A 222 12.72 -15.70 -1.65
CA ASN A 222 13.33 -16.17 -2.89
C ASN A 222 14.32 -15.12 -3.37
N THR A 223 15.47 -15.56 -3.86
CA THR A 223 16.59 -14.68 -4.17
C THR A 223 17.13 -14.89 -5.57
N ILE A 224 17.67 -13.82 -6.15
CA ILE A 224 18.35 -13.86 -7.44
C ILE A 224 19.67 -13.12 -7.29
N LEU A 225 20.78 -13.85 -7.35
CA LEU A 225 22.12 -13.25 -7.32
C LEU A 225 22.36 -12.44 -8.60
N ILE A 226 22.69 -11.16 -8.45
CA ILE A 226 23.07 -10.30 -9.59
C ILE A 226 24.59 -10.36 -9.78
N ASN A 227 25.33 -10.15 -8.68
CA ASN A 227 26.79 -10.22 -8.64
C ASN A 227 27.22 -10.41 -7.16
N PRO A 228 28.54 -10.51 -6.85
CA PRO A 228 29.01 -10.77 -5.49
C PRO A 228 28.51 -9.83 -4.39
N HIS A 229 28.04 -8.62 -4.70
CA HIS A 229 27.59 -7.64 -3.71
C HIS A 229 26.11 -7.25 -3.83
N PHE A 230 25.40 -7.81 -4.81
CA PHE A 230 24.02 -7.43 -5.11
C PHE A 230 23.16 -8.65 -5.41
N PHE A 231 21.98 -8.67 -4.82
CA PHE A 231 20.95 -9.65 -5.12
C PHE A 231 19.56 -9.04 -5.02
N ILE A 232 18.62 -9.60 -5.78
CA ILE A 232 17.20 -9.31 -5.59
C ILE A 232 16.69 -10.28 -4.53
N MET A 233 15.99 -9.76 -3.53
CA MET A 233 15.26 -10.54 -2.55
C MET A 233 13.78 -10.23 -2.67
N LYS A 234 13.00 -11.29 -2.88
CA LYS A 234 11.55 -11.23 -2.90
C LYS A 234 11.03 -12.04 -1.73
N LEU A 235 10.08 -11.49 -0.99
CA LEU A 235 9.69 -12.02 0.31
C LEU A 235 8.21 -11.79 0.59
N ILE A 236 7.61 -12.70 1.35
CA ILE A 236 6.26 -12.57 1.87
C ILE A 236 6.33 -12.41 3.38
N THR A 237 5.69 -11.37 3.91
CA THR A 237 5.74 -11.05 5.34
C THR A 237 4.35 -11.00 5.95
N SER A 238 4.28 -11.15 7.27
CA SER A 238 3.11 -10.76 8.04
C SER A 238 2.88 -9.24 7.98
N ALA A 239 1.67 -8.83 8.36
CA ALA A 239 1.29 -7.43 8.36
C ALA A 239 2.16 -6.58 9.30
N GLY A 240 2.45 -5.35 8.86
CA GLY A 240 3.22 -4.38 9.63
C GLY A 240 4.67 -4.78 9.89
N ALA A 241 5.24 -5.71 9.12
CA ALA A 241 6.68 -5.95 9.09
C ALA A 241 7.39 -4.81 8.37
N TYR A 242 8.48 -4.34 8.95
CA TYR A 242 9.32 -3.28 8.41
C TYR A 242 10.44 -3.88 7.57
N VAL A 243 10.24 -3.98 6.26
CA VAL A 243 11.15 -4.70 5.35
C VAL A 243 12.54 -4.06 5.30
N LYS A 244 12.63 -2.72 5.26
CA LYS A 244 13.93 -2.02 5.24
C LYS A 244 14.77 -2.43 6.46
N GLU A 245 14.16 -2.38 7.63
CA GLU A 245 14.80 -2.74 8.89
C GLU A 245 15.06 -4.25 9.04
N PHE A 246 14.28 -5.11 8.38
CA PHE A 246 14.63 -6.52 8.27
C PHE A 246 15.89 -6.74 7.42
N VAL A 247 16.11 -5.92 6.38
CA VAL A 247 17.35 -5.98 5.58
C VAL A 247 18.55 -5.48 6.39
N HIS A 248 18.56 -4.21 6.79
CA HIS A 248 19.75 -3.57 7.39
C HIS A 248 19.90 -3.77 8.91
N GLY A 249 18.89 -4.34 9.56
CA GLY A 249 18.91 -4.67 11.00
C GLY A 249 18.65 -3.51 11.96
N ASP A 250 18.56 -2.26 11.46
CA ASP A 250 18.31 -1.04 12.24
C ASP A 250 19.23 -0.94 13.46
N ILE A 251 20.52 -1.26 13.28
CA ILE A 251 21.55 -1.25 14.33
C ILE A 251 21.16 -2.22 15.48
N GLY A 252 20.79 -3.45 15.15
CA GLY A 252 20.43 -4.49 16.12
C GLY A 252 19.03 -4.31 16.74
N ARG A 253 18.15 -3.55 16.08
CA ARG A 253 16.75 -3.35 16.51
C ARG A 253 15.77 -4.30 15.82
N THR A 254 16.21 -4.99 14.78
CA THR A 254 15.52 -6.14 14.17
C THR A 254 16.37 -7.40 14.30
N GLU A 255 15.81 -8.46 14.86
CA GLU A 255 16.52 -9.72 15.11
C GLU A 255 15.64 -10.96 14.86
N PRO A 256 16.09 -11.94 14.04
CA PRO A 256 17.21 -11.82 13.12
C PRO A 256 16.92 -10.82 11.98
N SER A 257 17.99 -10.31 11.36
CA SER A 257 17.95 -9.47 10.15
C SER A 257 18.77 -10.12 9.04
N ILE A 258 18.61 -9.69 7.78
CA ILE A 258 19.42 -10.18 6.66
C ILE A 258 20.90 -9.94 6.91
N SER A 259 21.26 -8.77 7.45
CA SER A 259 22.64 -8.46 7.83
C SER A 259 23.21 -9.49 8.82
N ALA A 260 22.43 -9.85 9.85
CA ALA A 260 22.85 -10.86 10.83
C ALA A 260 22.89 -12.28 10.23
N ILE A 261 21.95 -12.63 9.37
CA ILE A 261 21.85 -13.96 8.76
C ILE A 261 23.00 -14.21 7.78
N LEU A 262 23.36 -13.21 6.97
CA LEU A 262 24.42 -13.34 5.96
C LEU A 262 25.83 -13.08 6.50
N ASP A 263 25.94 -12.69 7.77
CA ASP A 263 27.17 -12.25 8.44
C ASP A 263 27.89 -11.16 7.63
N SER A 264 27.15 -10.12 7.28
CA SER A 264 27.61 -9.01 6.43
C SER A 264 26.74 -7.78 6.65
N GLN A 265 27.31 -6.58 6.51
CA GLN A 265 26.51 -5.36 6.43
C GLN A 265 25.69 -5.37 5.15
N THR A 266 24.38 -5.17 5.27
CA THR A 266 23.48 -5.11 4.12
C THR A 266 22.62 -3.87 4.15
N ASP A 267 22.32 -3.33 2.96
CA ASP A 267 21.41 -2.19 2.82
C ASP A 267 20.41 -2.44 1.68
N ILE A 268 19.31 -1.70 1.72
CA ILE A 268 18.20 -1.81 0.77
C ILE A 268 18.20 -0.60 -0.16
N LEU A 269 18.48 -0.83 -1.44
CA LEU A 269 18.56 0.26 -2.42
C LEU A 269 17.20 0.58 -3.05
N GLN A 270 16.36 -0.43 -3.23
CA GLN A 270 15.05 -0.30 -3.82
C GLN A 270 14.10 -1.30 -3.17
N LEU A 271 12.84 -0.87 -2.99
CA LEU A 271 11.78 -1.71 -2.43
C LEU A 271 10.48 -1.47 -3.20
N ASP A 272 9.79 -2.56 -3.49
CA ASP A 272 8.51 -2.57 -4.18
C ASP A 272 7.55 -3.49 -3.43
N VAL A 273 6.30 -3.06 -3.28
CA VAL A 273 5.18 -3.96 -2.97
C VAL A 273 4.82 -4.67 -4.27
N ILE A 274 4.79 -6.00 -4.28
CA ILE A 274 4.47 -6.79 -5.48
C ILE A 274 3.19 -7.62 -5.34
N GLY A 275 2.62 -7.71 -4.14
CA GLY A 275 1.37 -8.42 -3.91
C GLY A 275 0.74 -8.11 -2.55
N LEU A 276 -0.58 -7.99 -2.54
CA LEU A 276 -1.38 -7.78 -1.34
C LEU A 276 -2.49 -8.84 -1.27
N PHE A 277 -2.53 -9.55 -0.14
CA PHE A 277 -3.38 -10.73 0.08
C PHE A 277 -4.61 -10.37 0.90
N ASP A 278 -5.58 -9.71 0.26
CA ASP A 278 -6.80 -9.20 0.89
C ASP A 278 -8.06 -9.77 0.21
N GLN A 279 -9.20 -9.62 0.87
CA GLN A 279 -10.49 -10.12 0.39
C GLN A 279 -11.25 -9.13 -0.50
N PHE A 280 -10.64 -7.99 -0.85
CA PHE A 280 -11.29 -7.01 -1.73
C PHE A 280 -11.13 -7.44 -3.18
N ASP A 281 -11.96 -6.89 -4.07
CA ASP A 281 -11.90 -7.21 -5.49
C ASP A 281 -10.48 -6.96 -6.06
N GLY A 282 -9.92 -7.96 -6.74
CA GLY A 282 -8.52 -7.97 -7.22
C GLY A 282 -7.45 -8.30 -6.17
N GLY A 283 -7.82 -8.66 -4.93
CA GLY A 283 -6.89 -9.20 -3.95
C GLY A 283 -6.26 -10.51 -4.43
N TYR A 284 -4.98 -10.73 -4.14
CA TYR A 284 -4.33 -12.00 -4.49
C TYR A 284 -4.69 -13.09 -3.48
N ASP A 285 -4.94 -14.29 -3.99
CA ASP A 285 -4.88 -15.50 -3.18
C ASP A 285 -3.42 -15.87 -2.89
N HIS A 286 -3.16 -16.31 -1.66
CA HIS A 286 -1.79 -16.57 -1.21
C HIS A 286 -1.18 -17.79 -1.91
N ASP A 287 -1.94 -18.88 -2.03
CA ASP A 287 -1.44 -20.14 -2.55
C ASP A 287 -1.28 -20.06 -4.06
N GLU A 288 -2.24 -19.42 -4.75
CA GLU A 288 -2.14 -19.15 -6.18
C GLU A 288 -0.93 -18.27 -6.52
N PHE A 289 -0.71 -17.21 -5.72
CA PHE A 289 0.44 -16.33 -5.92
C PHE A 289 1.75 -17.09 -5.78
N ILE A 290 1.95 -17.86 -4.70
CA ILE A 290 3.18 -18.63 -4.48
C ILE A 290 3.44 -19.61 -5.62
N ASN A 291 2.41 -20.32 -6.09
CA ASN A 291 2.55 -21.28 -7.18
C ASN A 291 3.01 -20.62 -8.49
N ASN A 292 2.40 -19.50 -8.87
CA ASN A 292 2.79 -18.74 -10.06
C ASN A 292 4.19 -18.12 -9.90
N TYR A 293 4.47 -17.65 -8.70
CA TYR A 293 5.70 -16.98 -8.35
C TYR A 293 6.92 -17.93 -8.44
N ASN A 294 6.82 -19.14 -7.89
CA ASN A 294 7.89 -20.14 -7.93
C ASN A 294 8.11 -20.75 -9.34
N ASN A 295 7.05 -20.84 -10.14
CA ASN A 295 7.14 -21.32 -11.52
C ASN A 295 7.84 -20.33 -12.46
N ASN A 296 7.76 -19.02 -12.18
CA ASN A 296 8.43 -17.99 -12.98
C ASN A 296 9.91 -17.82 -12.59
N THR A 297 10.28 -18.00 -11.32
CA THR A 297 11.70 -17.94 -10.88
C THR A 297 12.56 -19.08 -11.40
N SER A 298 11.97 -20.21 -11.80
CA SER A 298 12.72 -21.36 -12.35
C SER A 298 13.03 -21.24 -13.85
N ASN A 299 12.40 -20.29 -14.57
CA ASN A 299 12.54 -20.16 -16.03
C ASN A 299 13.04 -18.79 -16.53
N ASP A 300 13.07 -17.74 -15.70
CA ASP A 300 13.41 -16.39 -16.17
C ASP A 300 14.81 -15.92 -15.78
N THR A 301 15.73 -15.91 -16.76
CA THR A 301 16.93 -15.05 -16.76
C THR A 301 16.59 -13.57 -17.03
N ASN A 302 15.30 -13.26 -17.25
CA ASN A 302 14.78 -11.91 -17.53
C ASN A 302 14.09 -11.24 -16.32
N ALA A 303 14.38 -11.66 -15.09
CA ALA A 303 13.76 -11.16 -13.85
C ALA A 303 13.90 -9.65 -13.56
N LEU A 304 14.45 -8.87 -14.50
CA LEU A 304 14.59 -7.41 -14.47
C LEU A 304 13.46 -6.65 -15.20
N SER A 305 12.45 -7.33 -15.76
CA SER A 305 11.41 -6.69 -16.58
C SER A 305 10.11 -6.28 -15.86
N TRP A 306 10.14 -6.03 -14.54
CA TRP A 306 9.00 -5.49 -13.76
C TRP A 306 9.32 -4.15 -13.05
#